data_AF-B2AEW0-F1
#
_entry.id   AF-B2AEW0-F1
#
_cell.length_a   1.000
_cell.length_b   1.000
_cell.length_c   1.000
_cell.angle_alpha   90.00
_cell.angle_beta   90.00
_cell.angle_gamma   90.00
#
_symmetry.space_group_name_H-M   'P 1'
#
loop_
_entity.id
_entity.type
_entity.pdbx_description
1 polymer ?
#
loop_
_entity_poly.entity_id
_entity_poly.type
_entity_poly.pdbx_seq_one_letter_code
_entity_poly.pdbx_strand_id
1 'polypeptide(L)'
;MSQFDFKSYRVRDFVHSLTMHQEHQELLSYEETIKYARFPALDTYPDSSNTILLPIREEHSEVFDILDWLYRTKHVRTILDLKVLDRLINPHSERDIAQYVQDFGVEILDWRFLDMSLSVFSDETKKRIRGLHLYSSGKMAAISHWLNEKDGLRTFENVSHHMNGCRVTSGNGQSLGTHVRTSSA
;
A
#
# COMPACT_ATOMS: atom_id res chain seq x y z
N MET A 1 -0.89 28.26 -1.10
CA MET A 1 -1.24 26.91 -1.56
C MET A 1 -0.70 26.75 -2.96
N SER A 2 0.36 25.96 -3.14
CA SER A 2 0.98 25.75 -4.46
C SER A 2 0.15 24.74 -5.25
N GLN A 3 -0.41 25.18 -6.39
CA GLN A 3 -1.01 24.28 -7.37
C GLN A 3 0.10 23.79 -8.29
N PHE A 4 0.78 22.72 -7.89
CA PHE A 4 1.63 21.97 -8.81
C PHE A 4 0.74 21.25 -9.83
N ASP A 5 0.87 21.60 -11.11
CA ASP A 5 0.19 20.89 -12.19
C ASP A 5 0.96 19.60 -12.48
N PHE A 6 0.51 18.50 -11.88
CA PHE A 6 1.08 17.17 -12.06
C PHE A 6 0.90 16.59 -13.47
N LYS A 7 0.21 17.29 -14.39
CA LYS A 7 -0.08 16.79 -15.75
C LYS A 7 1.08 16.88 -16.74
N SER A 8 2.15 17.63 -16.43
CA SER A 8 3.29 17.82 -17.35
C SER A 8 4.60 17.20 -16.89
N TYR A 9 4.68 16.64 -15.67
CA TYR A 9 5.93 16.12 -15.11
C TYR A 9 5.77 14.66 -14.69
N ARG A 10 6.71 13.80 -15.09
CA ARG A 10 6.77 12.42 -14.59
C ARG A 10 7.15 12.46 -13.12
N VAL A 11 6.54 11.60 -12.30
CA VAL A 11 6.81 11.53 -10.85
C VAL A 11 8.31 11.35 -10.57
N ARG A 12 9.00 10.54 -11.39
CA ARG A 12 10.45 10.34 -11.31
C ARG A 12 11.26 11.64 -11.42
N ASP A 13 10.91 12.52 -12.36
CA ASP A 13 11.64 13.79 -12.57
C ASP A 13 11.45 14.72 -11.37
N PHE A 14 10.23 14.76 -10.83
CA PHE A 14 9.94 15.49 -9.59
C PHE A 14 10.75 14.95 -8.41
N VAL A 15 10.77 13.62 -8.22
CA VAL A 15 11.53 12.98 -7.13
C VAL A 15 13.00 13.28 -7.26
N HIS A 16 13.57 13.12 -8.45
CA HIS A 16 14.97 13.42 -8.69
C HIS A 16 15.31 14.89 -8.38
N SER A 17 14.45 15.82 -8.80
CA SER A 17 14.62 17.24 -8.48
C SER A 17 14.57 17.50 -6.97
N LEU A 18 13.69 16.82 -6.24
CA LEU A 18 13.53 16.98 -4.80
C LEU A 18 14.71 16.40 -4.01
N THR A 19 15.19 15.21 -4.39
CA THR A 19 16.23 14.49 -3.63
C THR A 19 17.64 15.00 -3.93
N MET A 20 17.90 15.52 -5.13
CA MET A 20 19.24 15.93 -5.57
C MET A 20 19.56 17.41 -5.34
N HIS A 21 18.57 18.29 -5.14
CA HIS A 21 18.85 19.71 -4.90
C HIS A 21 19.41 19.92 -3.48
N GLN A 22 20.71 20.19 -3.39
CA GLN A 22 21.42 20.46 -2.13
C GLN A 22 21.02 21.79 -1.48
N GLU A 23 20.71 22.81 -2.29
CA GLU A 23 20.41 24.17 -1.81
C GLU A 23 19.12 24.26 -0.96
N HIS A 24 18.26 23.25 -1.03
CA HIS A 24 16.97 23.22 -0.31
C HIS A 24 16.93 22.20 0.83
N GLN A 25 18.04 21.51 1.14
CA GLN A 25 18.04 20.44 2.15
C GLN A 25 17.75 20.95 3.56
N GLU A 26 18.02 22.22 3.87
CA GLU A 26 17.71 22.80 5.19
C GLU A 26 16.33 23.45 5.26
N LEU A 27 15.65 23.68 4.12
CA LEU A 27 14.35 24.37 4.10
C LEU A 27 13.19 23.50 4.58
N LEU A 28 13.37 22.17 4.54
CA LEU A 28 12.37 21.19 4.95
C LEU A 28 12.96 20.29 6.02
N SER A 29 12.57 20.52 7.27
CA SER A 29 12.84 19.62 8.39
C SER A 29 11.66 18.68 8.61
N TYR A 30 11.97 17.44 9.01
CA TYR A 30 10.97 16.46 9.40
C TYR A 30 11.23 16.02 10.83
N GLU A 31 10.16 15.68 11.54
CA GLU A 31 10.26 14.92 12.77
C GLU A 31 10.75 13.51 12.46
N GLU A 32 11.34 12.84 13.45
CA GLU A 32 11.79 11.44 13.34
C GLU A 32 10.63 10.49 12.98
N THR A 33 9.41 10.84 13.42
CA THR A 33 8.18 10.11 13.12
C THR A 33 7.25 10.91 12.23
N ILE A 34 6.94 10.35 11.06
CA ILE A 34 5.89 10.82 10.17
C ILE A 34 4.60 10.04 10.45
N LYS A 35 3.51 10.77 10.68
CA LYS A 35 2.21 10.15 10.93
C LYS A 35 1.61 9.51 9.68
N TYR A 36 1.74 10.16 8.52
CA TYR A 36 1.15 9.73 7.26
C TYR A 36 2.08 10.05 6.08
N ALA A 37 2.32 9.07 5.22
CA ALA A 37 3.00 9.25 3.94
C ALA A 37 2.13 8.67 2.81
N ARG A 38 1.73 9.51 1.86
CA ARG A 38 0.88 9.11 0.73
C ARG A 38 1.47 9.52 -0.59
N PHE A 39 1.57 8.55 -1.50
CA PHE A 39 2.08 8.77 -2.84
C PHE A 39 0.93 8.94 -3.85
N PRO A 40 1.15 9.72 -4.92
CA PRO A 40 0.18 9.83 -6.01
C PRO A 40 0.03 8.48 -6.73
N ALA A 41 -1.05 8.33 -7.49
CA ALA A 41 -1.31 7.12 -8.28
C ALA A 41 -0.29 7.02 -9.43
N LEU A 42 0.49 5.94 -9.43
CA LEU A 42 1.62 5.78 -10.34
C LEU A 42 1.22 5.27 -11.74
N ASP A 43 -0.05 4.89 -11.90
CA ASP A 43 -0.70 4.41 -13.12
C ASP A 43 -1.31 5.53 -14.00
N THR A 44 -1.19 6.79 -13.58
CA THR A 44 -1.94 7.91 -14.21
C THR A 44 -1.36 8.45 -15.53
N TYR A 45 -0.22 7.93 -15.99
CA TYR A 45 0.30 8.28 -17.31
C TYR A 45 0.04 7.12 -18.29
N PRO A 46 -0.90 7.27 -19.24
CA PRO A 46 -0.84 6.49 -20.45
C PRO A 46 0.45 6.95 -21.13
N ASP A 47 1.50 6.14 -21.06
CA ASP A 47 2.60 6.31 -21.98
C ASP A 47 1.97 6.19 -23.37
N SER A 48 1.83 7.32 -24.05
CA SER A 48 1.20 7.43 -25.37
C SER A 48 2.09 6.81 -26.46
N SER A 49 2.86 5.80 -26.10
CA SER A 49 3.56 4.92 -27.00
C SER A 49 2.74 3.62 -27.06
N ASN A 50 2.07 3.46 -28.19
CA ASN A 50 1.37 2.27 -28.60
C ASN A 50 2.39 1.13 -28.85
N THR A 51 3.10 0.71 -27.80
CA THR A 51 4.24 -0.21 -27.90
C THR A 51 4.01 -1.42 -27.01
N ILE A 52 3.12 -2.29 -27.47
CA ILE A 52 2.88 -3.66 -26.98
C ILE A 52 4.16 -4.54 -27.02
N LEU A 53 5.34 -4.01 -27.38
CA LEU A 53 6.52 -4.79 -27.77
C LEU A 53 7.90 -4.24 -27.32
N LEU A 54 8.00 -3.37 -26.32
CA LEU A 54 9.31 -3.03 -25.74
C LEU A 54 9.48 -3.64 -24.35
N PRO A 55 10.66 -4.22 -24.06
CA PRO A 55 10.87 -4.99 -22.85
C PRO A 55 10.70 -4.07 -21.64
N ILE A 56 9.91 -4.55 -20.68
CA ILE A 56 9.81 -4.05 -19.32
C ILE A 56 11.24 -3.90 -18.78
N ARG A 57 11.83 -2.70 -18.86
CA ARG A 57 13.26 -2.48 -18.56
C ARG A 57 13.53 -1.31 -17.63
N GLU A 58 12.56 -0.41 -17.44
CA GLU A 58 12.71 0.61 -16.43
C GLU A 58 12.16 0.08 -15.12
N GLU A 59 13.06 -0.40 -14.26
CA GLU A 59 12.75 -0.57 -12.85
C GLU A 59 12.32 0.79 -12.28
N HIS A 60 11.17 0.80 -11.63
CA HIS A 60 10.64 2.01 -11.02
C HIS A 60 11.12 2.06 -9.57
N SER A 61 11.78 3.16 -9.22
CA SER A 61 12.38 3.37 -7.90
C SER A 61 11.85 4.62 -7.19
N GLU A 62 10.98 5.42 -7.82
CA GLU A 62 10.69 6.78 -7.33
C GLU A 62 10.11 6.81 -5.91
N VAL A 63 9.35 5.79 -5.51
CA VAL A 63 8.84 5.67 -4.14
C VAL A 63 10.00 5.38 -3.18
N PHE A 64 10.87 4.44 -3.54
CA PHE A 64 12.04 4.08 -2.76
C PHE A 64 13.07 5.20 -2.69
N ASP A 65 13.25 5.99 -3.75
CA ASP A 65 14.14 7.15 -3.78
C ASP A 65 13.68 8.22 -2.78
N ILE A 66 12.37 8.47 -2.66
CA ILE A 66 11.82 9.35 -1.62
C ILE A 66 12.04 8.75 -0.23
N LEU A 67 11.75 7.46 -0.05
CA LEU A 67 11.90 6.79 1.24
C LEU A 67 13.36 6.78 1.71
N ASP A 68 14.30 6.48 0.82
CA ASP A 68 15.73 6.52 1.12
C ASP A 68 16.19 7.95 1.47
N TRP A 69 15.71 8.96 0.73
CA TRP A 69 15.97 10.36 1.06
C TRP A 69 15.43 10.76 2.45
N LEU A 70 14.19 10.35 2.78
CA LEU A 70 13.62 10.59 4.10
C LEU A 70 14.46 9.93 5.21
N TYR A 71 14.91 8.69 4.98
CA TYR A 71 15.71 7.95 5.94
C TYR A 71 17.12 8.54 6.13
N ARG A 72 17.87 8.66 5.03
CA ARG A 72 19.29 9.02 5.08
C ARG A 72 19.50 10.51 5.30
N THR A 73 18.71 11.34 4.61
CA THR A 73 18.93 12.79 4.55
C THR A 73 18.07 13.54 5.56
N LYS A 74 16.81 13.12 5.75
CA LYS A 74 15.89 13.76 6.69
C LYS A 74 15.80 13.09 8.06
N HIS A 75 16.51 11.98 8.24
CA HIS A 75 16.58 11.22 9.49
C HIS A 75 15.23 10.76 10.03
N VAL A 76 14.24 10.57 9.16
CA VAL A 76 12.98 9.94 9.52
C VAL A 76 13.26 8.46 9.80
N ARG A 77 12.76 7.96 10.93
CA ARG A 77 12.89 6.56 11.35
C ARG A 77 11.56 5.84 11.39
N THR A 78 10.46 6.57 11.48
CA THR A 78 9.14 5.96 11.58
C THR A 78 8.14 6.60 10.63
N ILE A 79 7.38 5.77 9.92
CA ILE A 79 6.20 6.16 9.15
C ILE A 79 5.03 5.31 9.64
N LEU A 80 4.06 5.89 10.34
CA LEU A 80 2.99 5.09 10.96
C LEU A 80 2.01 4.53 9.92
N ASP A 81 1.64 5.34 8.92
CA ASP A 81 0.70 4.98 7.85
C ASP A 81 1.32 5.30 6.50
N LEU A 82 1.55 4.25 5.70
CA LEU A 82 2.17 4.33 4.40
C LEU A 82 1.19 3.87 3.32
N LYS A 83 0.83 4.80 2.43
CA LYS A 83 -0.07 4.55 1.31
C LYS A 83 0.58 4.79 -0.05
N VAL A 84 0.62 3.75 -0.88
CA VAL A 84 1.18 3.80 -2.23
C VAL A 84 0.21 3.17 -3.22
N LEU A 85 -0.24 3.97 -4.18
CA LEU A 85 -1.08 3.50 -5.29
C LEU A 85 -0.19 3.05 -6.46
N ASP A 86 0.41 1.87 -6.30
CA ASP A 86 1.39 1.32 -7.23
C ASP A 86 0.80 0.99 -8.62
N ARG A 87 1.67 0.79 -9.60
CA ARG A 87 1.33 0.42 -10.98
C ARG A 87 0.81 -1.02 -11.06
N LEU A 88 -0.11 -1.27 -11.98
CA LEU A 88 -0.58 -2.64 -12.29
C LEU A 88 0.37 -3.39 -13.24
N ILE A 89 1.10 -2.64 -14.07
CA ILE A 89 2.11 -3.15 -15.00
C ILE A 89 3.47 -2.78 -14.42
N ASN A 90 4.35 -3.76 -14.23
CA ASN A 90 5.67 -3.58 -13.61
C ASN A 90 5.61 -2.89 -12.22
N PRO A 91 4.90 -3.48 -11.23
CA PRO A 91 4.85 -2.96 -9.86
C PRO A 91 6.24 -3.01 -9.19
N HIS A 92 6.40 -2.29 -8.07
CA HIS A 92 7.62 -2.38 -7.28
C HIS A 92 7.83 -3.79 -6.70
N SER A 93 9.08 -4.18 -6.44
CA SER A 93 9.43 -5.46 -5.83
C SER A 93 8.80 -5.65 -4.45
N GLU A 94 8.09 -6.76 -4.21
CA GLU A 94 7.51 -7.08 -2.90
C GLU A 94 8.57 -7.19 -1.79
N ARG A 95 9.79 -7.62 -2.14
CA ARG A 95 10.91 -7.72 -1.20
C ARG A 95 11.36 -6.34 -0.75
N ASP A 96 11.45 -5.39 -1.67
CA ASP A 96 11.88 -4.04 -1.36
C ASP A 96 10.80 -3.32 -0.54
N ILE A 97 9.53 -3.51 -0.89
CA ILE A 97 8.40 -3.04 -0.08
C ILE A 97 8.53 -3.54 1.36
N ALA A 98 8.73 -4.85 1.55
CA ALA A 98 8.87 -5.44 2.88
C ALA A 98 10.04 -4.84 3.68
N GLN A 99 11.19 -4.65 3.02
CA GLN A 99 12.38 -4.05 3.62
C GLN A 99 12.09 -2.62 4.12
N TYR A 100 11.51 -1.76 3.29
CA TYR A 100 11.19 -0.38 3.68
C TYR A 100 10.10 -0.32 4.77
N VAL A 101 9.11 -1.22 4.72
CA VAL A 101 8.08 -1.34 5.77
C VAL A 101 8.71 -1.70 7.12
N GLN A 102 9.69 -2.61 7.12
CA GLN A 102 10.44 -2.98 8.30
C GLN A 102 11.28 -1.82 8.83
N ASP A 103 12.07 -1.19 7.96
CA ASP A 103 13.02 -0.11 8.29
C ASP A 103 12.32 1.13 8.87
N PHE A 104 11.14 1.45 8.34
CA PHE A 104 10.34 2.60 8.77
C PHE A 104 9.34 2.31 9.89
N GLY A 105 9.36 1.13 10.52
CA GLY A 105 8.44 0.95 11.65
C GLY A 105 6.96 0.96 11.26
N VAL A 106 6.60 0.61 10.03
CA VAL A 106 5.23 0.86 9.52
C VAL A 106 4.17 0.07 10.29
N GLU A 107 3.09 0.74 10.69
CA GLU A 107 1.98 0.16 11.45
C GLU A 107 0.72 -0.04 10.60
N ILE A 108 0.49 0.82 9.60
CA ILE A 108 -0.61 0.72 8.65
C ILE A 108 -0.03 0.74 7.24
N LEU A 109 -0.18 -0.38 6.53
CA LEU A 109 0.33 -0.55 5.17
C LEU A 109 -0.83 -0.62 4.17
N ASP A 110 -0.88 0.36 3.27
CA ASP A 110 -1.77 0.41 2.12
C ASP A 110 -0.99 0.57 0.83
N TRP A 111 -0.31 -0.52 0.42
CA TRP A 111 0.40 -0.58 -0.84
C TRP A 111 -0.42 -1.37 -1.87
N ARG A 112 -0.80 -0.73 -2.98
CA ARG A 112 -1.58 -1.35 -4.07
C ARG A 112 -0.72 -2.32 -4.89
N PHE A 113 -0.36 -3.44 -4.30
CA PHE A 113 0.36 -4.53 -4.96
C PHE A 113 -0.56 -5.75 -5.05
N LEU A 114 -0.73 -6.30 -6.26
CA LEU A 114 -1.62 -7.43 -6.48
C LEU A 114 -1.00 -8.73 -5.96
N ASP A 115 -1.82 -9.51 -5.25
CA ASP A 115 -1.49 -10.87 -4.80
C ASP A 115 -0.21 -10.94 -3.92
N MET A 116 0.10 -9.88 -3.15
CA MET A 116 1.28 -9.81 -2.30
C MET A 116 1.40 -11.03 -1.38
N SER A 117 2.57 -11.67 -1.35
CA SER A 117 2.80 -12.74 -0.39
C SER A 117 2.97 -12.16 1.02
N LEU A 118 2.31 -12.77 2.01
CA LEU A 118 2.50 -12.38 3.42
C LEU A 118 3.78 -12.93 4.04
N SER A 119 4.48 -13.84 3.36
CA SER A 119 5.73 -14.42 3.84
C SER A 119 6.94 -13.51 3.66
N VAL A 120 6.81 -12.41 2.90
CA VAL A 120 7.89 -11.43 2.70
C VAL A 120 8.18 -10.62 3.96
N PHE A 121 7.21 -10.52 4.88
CA PHE A 121 7.35 -9.76 6.11
C PHE A 121 7.98 -10.61 7.21
N SER A 122 8.93 -10.02 7.95
CA SER A 122 9.51 -10.62 9.15
C SER A 122 8.48 -10.74 10.28
N ASP A 123 8.76 -11.59 11.26
CA ASP A 123 7.88 -11.75 12.44
C ASP A 123 7.75 -10.46 13.24
N GLU A 124 8.82 -9.65 13.35
CA GLU A 124 8.78 -8.34 14.01
C GLU A 124 7.87 -7.37 13.27
N THR A 125 7.91 -7.39 11.94
CA THR A 125 7.08 -6.54 11.09
C THR A 125 5.61 -6.93 11.22
N LYS A 126 5.31 -8.23 11.20
CA LYS A 126 3.94 -8.76 11.39
C LYS A 126 3.34 -8.40 12.74
N LYS A 127 4.15 -8.43 13.81
CA LYS A 127 3.74 -7.99 15.15
C LYS A 127 3.46 -6.50 15.22
N ARG A 128 4.13 -5.68 14.41
CA ARG A 128 3.96 -4.22 14.43
C ARG A 128 2.75 -3.75 13.64
N ILE A 129 2.50 -4.37 12.50
CA ILE A 129 1.40 -3.98 11.62
C ILE A 129 0.06 -4.21 12.32
N ARG A 130 -0.74 -3.14 12.42
CA ARG A 130 -2.12 -3.15 12.94
C ARG A 130 -3.18 -2.92 11.87
N GLY A 131 -2.76 -2.47 10.67
CA GLY A 131 -3.62 -2.32 9.51
C GLY A 131 -2.88 -2.77 8.24
N LEU A 132 -3.47 -3.69 7.50
CA LEU A 132 -2.90 -4.21 6.25
C LEU A 132 -3.99 -4.24 5.17
N HIS A 133 -3.75 -3.56 4.06
CA HIS A 133 -4.63 -3.58 2.90
C HIS A 133 -4.05 -4.53 1.85
N LEU A 134 -4.86 -5.51 1.42
CA LEU A 134 -4.48 -6.50 0.40
C LEU A 134 -5.32 -6.30 -0.85
N TYR A 135 -4.68 -6.45 -2.00
CA TYR A 135 -5.29 -6.28 -3.31
C TYR A 135 -5.18 -7.60 -4.07
N SER A 136 -6.32 -8.20 -4.44
CA SER A 136 -6.33 -9.48 -5.17
C SER A 136 -6.56 -9.26 -6.65
N SER A 137 -5.82 -9.97 -7.48
CA SER A 137 -6.14 -10.10 -8.90
C SER A 137 -7.27 -11.11 -9.16
N GLY A 138 -7.83 -11.72 -8.11
CA GLY A 138 -8.78 -12.83 -8.16
C GLY A 138 -8.14 -14.21 -8.18
N LYS A 139 -6.81 -14.33 -8.06
CA LYS A 139 -6.15 -15.63 -7.97
C LYS A 139 -6.47 -16.30 -6.64
N MET A 140 -7.09 -17.48 -6.70
CA MET A 140 -7.41 -18.26 -5.51
C MET A 140 -6.16 -18.64 -4.71
N ALA A 141 -5.03 -18.88 -5.36
CA ALA A 141 -3.78 -19.20 -4.66
C ALA A 141 -3.35 -18.10 -3.67
N ALA A 142 -3.47 -16.82 -4.04
CA ALA A 142 -3.15 -15.70 -3.17
C ALA A 142 -4.13 -15.62 -1.99
N ILE A 143 -5.43 -15.77 -2.26
CA ILE A 143 -6.47 -15.76 -1.21
C ILE A 143 -6.29 -16.94 -0.25
N SER A 144 -6.04 -18.14 -0.77
CA SER A 144 -5.76 -19.33 0.05
C SER A 144 -4.51 -19.16 0.91
N HIS A 145 -3.46 -18.53 0.36
CA HIS A 145 -2.26 -18.16 1.11
C HIS A 145 -2.58 -17.21 2.26
N TRP A 146 -3.34 -16.15 2.01
CA TRP A 146 -3.71 -15.17 3.04
C TRP A 146 -4.58 -15.77 4.15
N LEU A 147 -5.41 -16.76 3.84
CA LEU A 147 -6.28 -17.44 4.79
C LEU A 147 -5.60 -18.61 5.51
N ASN A 148 -4.35 -18.95 5.16
CA ASN A 148 -3.61 -20.01 5.82
C ASN A 148 -3.37 -19.68 7.30
N GLU A 149 -3.50 -20.68 8.16
CA GLU A 149 -3.36 -20.51 9.61
C GLU A 149 -1.91 -20.29 10.08
N LYS A 150 -0.93 -20.82 9.34
CA LYS A 150 0.47 -20.84 9.77
C LYS A 150 1.30 -19.66 9.27
N ASP A 151 1.01 -19.18 8.06
CA ASP A 151 1.79 -18.16 7.37
C ASP A 151 0.93 -17.03 6.75
N GLY A 152 -0.39 -17.11 6.91
CA GLY A 152 -1.34 -16.11 6.44
C GLY A 152 -1.59 -14.97 7.43
N LEU A 153 -2.75 -14.34 7.32
CA LEU A 153 -3.18 -13.16 8.09
C LEU A 153 -3.20 -13.39 9.60
N ARG A 154 -3.37 -14.63 10.07
CA ARG A 154 -3.35 -14.96 11.50
C ARG A 154 -2.00 -14.70 12.16
N THR A 155 -0.93 -14.60 11.36
CA THR A 155 0.41 -14.26 11.85
C THR A 155 0.59 -12.78 12.17
N PHE A 156 -0.37 -11.92 11.79
CA PHE A 156 -0.37 -10.49 12.11
C PHE A 156 -1.20 -10.24 13.38
N GLU A 157 -0.55 -10.35 14.53
CA GLU A 157 -1.19 -10.36 15.86
C GLU A 157 -2.06 -9.13 16.14
N ASN A 158 -1.71 -7.98 15.57
CA ASN A 158 -2.37 -6.69 15.84
C ASN A 158 -3.31 -6.22 14.73
N VAL A 159 -3.46 -6.98 13.64
CA VAL A 159 -4.37 -6.60 12.55
C VAL A 159 -5.82 -6.88 12.96
N SER A 160 -6.60 -5.82 13.09
CA SER A 160 -8.04 -5.95 13.31
C SER A 160 -8.71 -6.56 12.07
N HIS A 161 -9.25 -7.77 12.21
CA HIS A 161 -9.83 -8.55 11.11
C HIS A 161 -11.20 -7.99 10.68
N HIS A 162 -11.22 -6.83 10.04
CA HIS A 162 -12.40 -6.32 9.35
C HIS A 162 -12.34 -6.74 7.88
N MET A 163 -12.83 -7.94 7.57
CA MET A 163 -13.10 -8.32 6.18
C MET A 163 -14.33 -7.56 5.66
N ASN A 164 -14.12 -6.35 5.15
CA ASN A 164 -15.13 -5.68 4.34
C ASN A 164 -15.05 -6.22 2.91
N GLY A 165 -15.88 -7.24 2.59
CA GLY A 165 -16.18 -7.58 1.20
C GLY A 165 -16.34 -9.07 0.88
N CYS A 166 -17.54 -9.60 1.11
CA CYS A 166 -18.29 -10.45 0.17
C CYS A 166 -19.59 -10.91 0.86
N ARG A 167 -20.63 -10.07 0.82
CA ARG A 167 -21.99 -10.53 1.12
C ARG A 167 -22.49 -11.25 -0.12
N VAL A 168 -22.25 -12.56 -0.20
CA VAL A 168 -23.00 -13.43 -1.11
C VAL A 168 -24.42 -13.46 -0.57
N THR A 169 -25.27 -12.55 -1.04
CA THR A 169 -26.71 -12.73 -0.89
C THR A 169 -27.10 -13.85 -1.85
N SER A 170 -27.12 -15.08 -1.33
CA SER A 170 -27.88 -16.15 -1.97
C SER A 170 -29.33 -15.69 -1.98
N GLY A 171 -29.79 -15.28 -3.16
CA GLY A 171 -31.18 -14.94 -3.40
C GLY A 171 -32.00 -16.21 -3.35
N ASN A 172 -32.53 -16.53 -2.16
CA ASN A 172 -33.73 -17.33 -2.05
C ASN A 172 -34.84 -16.40 -1.57
N GLY A 173 -35.65 -15.96 -2.53
CA GLY A 173 -36.92 -15.33 -2.24
C GLY A 173 -37.81 -16.31 -1.49
N GLN A 174 -38.25 -15.91 -0.31
CA GLN A 174 -39.61 -16.17 0.16
C GLN A 174 -39.96 -15.08 1.17
N SER A 175 -40.74 -14.12 0.69
CA SER A 175 -41.54 -13.21 1.51
C SER A 175 -42.71 -14.00 2.07
N LEU A 176 -42.81 -14.04 3.40
CA LEU A 176 -43.99 -14.30 4.23
C LEU A 176 -43.47 -14.04 5.66
N GLY A 177 -43.89 -13.03 6.39
CA GLY A 177 -45.24 -12.56 6.65
C GLY A 177 -45.19 -12.12 8.12
N THR A 178 -45.60 -10.88 8.37
CA THR A 178 -45.73 -10.25 9.68
C THR A 178 -46.44 -11.13 10.70
N HIS A 179 -45.88 -11.26 11.91
CA HIS A 179 -46.70 -11.25 13.12
C HIS A 179 -45.97 -10.65 14.32
N VAL A 180 -46.42 -9.45 14.68
CA VAL A 180 -46.28 -8.84 16.00
C VAL A 180 -47.03 -9.70 17.02
N ARG A 181 -46.37 -10.10 18.11
CA ARG A 181 -47.01 -10.32 19.41
C ARG A 181 -46.12 -9.83 20.53
N THR A 182 -46.54 -8.71 21.09
CA THR A 182 -46.27 -8.27 22.46
C THR A 182 -46.90 -9.24 23.46
N SER A 183 -46.20 -9.60 24.52
CA SER A 183 -46.80 -9.65 25.86
C SER A 183 -45.71 -9.61 26.92
N SER A 184 -45.79 -8.59 27.77
CA SER A 184 -45.13 -8.50 29.06
C SER A 184 -45.92 -9.31 30.09
N ALA A 185 -45.20 -9.97 31.00
CA ALA A 185 -45.46 -10.06 32.45
C ALA A 185 -44.30 -10.84 33.07
#